data_AF-A0A561UPQ4-F1
#
_entry.id   AF-A0A561UPQ4-F1
#
_cell.length_a   1.000
_cell.length_b   1.000
_cell.length_c   1.000
_cell.angle_alpha   90.00
_cell.angle_beta   90.00
_cell.angle_gamma   90.00
#
_symmetry.space_group_name_H-M   'P 1'
#
loop_
_entity.id
_entity.type
_entity.pdbx_description
1 polymer ?
#
loop_
_entity_poly.entity_id
_entity_poly.type
_entity_poly.pdbx_seq_one_letter_code
_entity_poly.pdbx_strand_id
1 'polypeptide(L)'
;MSILTIARHVRHQPAAAQHHPQHHPQDRGPQPRGCLRLTLRDGAARLYLLDARDFAATTSPEVAYDARIHTAYLLAVQGHRPEWLAQHLDLPVDAVRRIAEHAAQFGPAGPGTRPPE
;
A
#
# COMPACT_ATOMS: atom_id res chain seq x y z
N MET A 1 33.16 -42.86 32.91
CA MET A 1 34.51 -42.56 32.39
C MET A 1 34.68 -41.04 32.35
N SER A 2 35.85 -40.58 32.77
CA SER A 2 36.18 -39.22 33.20
C SER A 2 36.50 -38.22 32.07
N ILE A 3 36.08 -36.97 32.30
CA ILE A 3 36.82 -35.69 32.27
C ILE A 3 37.53 -35.25 30.97
N LEU A 4 37.09 -34.10 30.40
CA LEU A 4 37.98 -32.92 30.29
C LEU A 4 37.22 -31.59 30.27
N THR A 5 37.50 -30.79 31.29
CA THR A 5 37.13 -29.37 31.48
C THR A 5 38.32 -28.50 31.07
N ILE A 6 38.15 -27.53 30.16
CA ILE A 6 38.96 -26.28 30.05
C ILE A 6 38.05 -25.21 29.41
N ALA A 7 37.43 -24.31 30.16
CA ALA A 7 37.94 -23.03 30.69
C ALA A 7 38.32 -21.96 29.63
N ARG A 8 37.31 -21.14 29.30
CA ARG A 8 37.31 -19.66 29.37
C ARG A 8 38.38 -18.89 28.55
N HIS A 9 37.92 -18.17 27.53
CA HIS A 9 38.46 -16.84 27.22
C HIS A 9 37.31 -15.87 26.93
N VAL A 10 36.96 -15.10 27.95
CA VAL A 10 36.15 -13.89 27.83
C VAL A 10 37.08 -12.81 27.32
N ARG A 11 36.85 -12.31 26.11
CA ARG A 11 37.30 -10.98 25.71
C ARG A 11 36.09 -10.05 25.77
N HIS A 12 36.12 -9.13 26.73
CA HIS A 12 35.29 -7.94 26.71
C HIS A 12 35.78 -7.01 25.60
N GLN A 13 34.91 -6.65 24.67
CA GLN A 13 34.93 -5.39 23.91
C GLN A 13 33.49 -5.03 23.45
N PRO A 14 33.19 -3.75 23.21
CA PRO A 14 32.00 -3.09 23.75
C PRO A 14 30.86 -2.88 22.73
N ALA A 15 29.75 -2.38 23.28
CA ALA A 15 28.47 -2.01 22.68
C ALA A 15 28.47 -1.54 21.21
N ALA A 16 27.64 -2.20 20.40
CA ALA A 16 26.73 -1.55 19.46
C ALA A 16 25.50 -2.45 19.27
N ALA A 17 24.33 -1.83 19.26
CA ALA A 17 23.02 -2.45 19.36
C ALA A 17 22.70 -3.45 18.24
N GLN A 18 22.25 -4.62 18.67
CA GLN A 18 21.05 -5.35 18.22
C GLN A 18 20.55 -5.08 16.79
N HIS A 19 20.67 -6.12 15.96
CA HIS A 19 19.73 -6.58 14.93
C HIS A 19 18.66 -5.59 14.44
N HIS A 20 18.92 -5.00 13.27
CA HIS A 20 17.89 -4.71 12.27
C HIS A 20 18.50 -4.97 10.90
N PRO A 21 18.22 -6.10 10.23
CA PRO A 21 18.27 -6.08 8.79
C PRO A 21 17.15 -5.13 8.35
N GLN A 22 17.51 -3.91 7.96
CA GLN A 22 16.62 -3.05 7.17
C GLN A 22 16.47 -3.66 5.77
N HIS A 23 15.79 -4.81 5.70
CA HIS A 23 15.18 -5.30 4.48
C HIS A 23 13.75 -4.76 4.42
N HIS A 24 13.61 -3.52 3.96
CA HIS A 24 12.46 -3.17 3.15
C HIS A 24 12.99 -2.79 1.77
N PRO A 25 13.39 -3.79 0.95
CA PRO A 25 13.54 -3.50 -0.45
C PRO A 25 12.16 -3.07 -0.93
N GLN A 26 12.10 -1.88 -1.51
CA GLN A 26 11.05 -1.53 -2.43
C GLN A 26 11.17 -2.52 -3.60
N ASP A 27 10.65 -3.73 -3.41
CA ASP A 27 10.44 -4.71 -4.48
C ASP A 27 9.28 -4.16 -5.33
N ARG A 28 9.57 -3.07 -6.03
CA ARG A 28 8.68 -2.44 -7.00
C ARG A 28 8.81 -3.24 -8.29
N GLY A 29 8.28 -4.45 -8.27
CA GLY A 29 7.51 -4.88 -9.44
C GLY A 29 6.49 -3.77 -9.78
N PRO A 30 6.13 -3.58 -11.05
CA PRO A 30 5.13 -2.58 -11.41
C PRO A 30 3.89 -2.80 -10.53
N GLN A 31 3.56 -1.84 -9.67
CA GLN A 31 2.34 -1.94 -8.87
C GLN A 31 1.18 -2.12 -9.86
N PRO A 32 0.32 -3.13 -9.66
CA PRO A 32 -0.84 -3.31 -10.52
C PRO A 32 -1.60 -2.00 -10.55
N ARG A 33 -1.90 -1.47 -11.74
CA ARG A 33 -2.56 -0.15 -11.87
C ARG A 33 -3.93 -0.14 -11.18
N GLY A 34 -4.52 -1.31 -11.01
CA GLY A 34 -5.76 -1.51 -10.28
C GLY A 34 -5.60 -1.58 -8.76
N CYS A 35 -4.40 -1.40 -8.18
CA CYS A 35 -4.17 -1.49 -6.74
C CYS A 35 -3.53 -0.21 -6.17
N LEU A 36 -3.84 0.11 -4.91
CA LEU A 36 -3.25 1.23 -4.19
C LEU A 36 -3.04 0.92 -2.72
N ARG A 37 -1.85 1.23 -2.20
CA ARG A 37 -1.56 1.10 -0.77
C ARG A 37 -2.11 2.28 0.01
N LEU A 38 -3.03 2.01 0.93
CA LEU A 38 -3.75 3.00 1.73
C LEU A 38 -3.65 2.68 3.22
N THR A 39 -3.74 3.72 4.04
CA THR A 39 -3.83 3.61 5.49
C THR A 39 -5.20 4.14 5.91
N LEU A 40 -5.97 3.30 6.59
CA LEU A 40 -7.31 3.66 7.07
C LEU A 40 -7.28 4.06 8.55
N ARG A 41 -8.44 4.16 9.19
CA ARG A 41 -8.60 4.60 10.59
C ARG A 41 -7.85 3.72 11.61
N ASP A 42 -7.57 2.47 11.27
CA ASP A 42 -6.82 1.54 12.12
C ASP A 42 -5.29 1.72 12.02
N GLY A 43 -4.81 2.67 11.21
CA GLY A 43 -3.40 3.01 11.09
C GLY A 43 -2.55 2.00 10.32
N ALA A 44 -3.11 0.87 9.90
CA ALA A 44 -2.38 -0.16 9.16
C ALA A 44 -2.42 0.13 7.66
N ALA A 45 -1.23 0.15 7.03
CA ALA A 45 -1.12 0.25 5.58
C ALA A 45 -1.43 -1.09 4.92
N ARG A 46 -2.39 -1.12 4.00
CA ARG A 46 -2.76 -2.32 3.23
C ARG A 46 -2.88 -2.00 1.76
N LEU A 47 -2.64 -2.99 0.91
CA LEU A 47 -2.83 -2.87 -0.53
C LEU A 47 -4.29 -3.16 -0.85
N TYR A 48 -4.98 -2.21 -1.46
CA TYR A 48 -6.40 -2.35 -1.81
C TYR A 48 -6.60 -2.41 -3.32
N LEU A 49 -7.49 -3.30 -3.74
CA LEU A 49 -7.98 -3.36 -5.12
C LEU A 49 -8.92 -2.18 -5.39
N LEU A 50 -8.54 -1.31 -6.31
CA LEU A 50 -9.32 -0.18 -6.81
C LEU A 50 -10.09 -0.54 -8.08
N ASP A 51 -9.47 -1.28 -9.02
CA ASP A 51 -10.09 -1.65 -10.28
C ASP A 51 -10.22 -3.18 -10.39
N ALA A 52 -11.46 -3.67 -10.35
CA ALA A 52 -11.77 -5.09 -10.46
C ALA A 52 -11.42 -5.70 -11.82
N ARG A 53 -11.08 -4.88 -12.83
CA ARG A 53 -10.53 -5.34 -14.11
C ARG A 53 -9.12 -5.90 -13.97
N ASP A 54 -8.43 -5.59 -12.88
CA ASP A 54 -7.11 -6.14 -12.56
C ASP A 54 -7.27 -7.56 -11.96
N PHE A 55 -7.64 -8.50 -12.84
CA PHE A 55 -7.98 -9.88 -12.47
C PHE A 55 -6.81 -10.65 -11.86
N ALA A 56 -5.56 -10.25 -12.13
CA ALA A 56 -4.40 -10.86 -11.47
C ALA A 56 -4.39 -10.51 -9.96
N ALA A 57 -4.73 -9.26 -9.63
CA ALA A 57 -4.72 -8.78 -8.25
C ALA A 57 -5.81 -9.39 -7.37
N THR A 58 -6.94 -9.84 -7.95
CA THR A 58 -8.03 -10.51 -7.19
C THR A 58 -7.62 -11.87 -6.62
N THR A 59 -6.55 -12.48 -7.13
CA THR A 59 -6.05 -13.78 -6.68
C THR A 59 -4.95 -13.69 -5.61
N SER A 60 -4.43 -12.48 -5.36
CA SER A 60 -3.35 -12.28 -4.39
C SER A 60 -3.90 -12.17 -2.96
N PRO A 61 -3.37 -12.96 -2.00
CA PRO A 61 -3.79 -12.87 -0.60
C PRO A 61 -3.33 -11.58 0.09
N GLU A 62 -2.39 -10.84 -0.51
CA GLU A 62 -1.89 -9.56 0.02
C GLU A 62 -2.77 -8.37 -0.37
N VAL A 63 -3.71 -8.57 -1.30
CA VAL A 63 -4.62 -7.54 -1.80
C VAL A 63 -5.96 -7.66 -1.09
N ALA A 64 -6.34 -6.60 -0.39
CA ALA A 64 -7.65 -6.48 0.24
C ALA A 64 -8.67 -5.90 -0.75
N TYR A 65 -9.92 -6.32 -0.63
CA TYR A 65 -11.06 -5.66 -1.28
C TYR A 65 -11.94 -5.00 -0.21
N ASP A 66 -12.20 -3.72 -0.38
CA ASP A 66 -13.20 -2.98 0.39
C ASP A 66 -14.11 -2.24 -0.60
N ALA A 67 -15.42 -2.52 -0.53
CA ALA A 67 -16.39 -1.96 -1.46
C ALA A 67 -16.41 -0.42 -1.42
N ARG A 68 -16.18 0.20 -0.25
CA ARG A 68 -16.14 1.67 -0.14
C ARG A 68 -14.95 2.27 -0.86
N ILE A 69 -13.79 1.59 -0.81
CA ILE A 69 -12.59 2.02 -1.54
C ILE A 69 -12.82 1.89 -3.05
N HIS A 70 -13.40 0.77 -3.48
CA HIS A 70 -13.76 0.58 -4.89
C HIS A 70 -14.76 1.64 -5.38
N THR A 71 -15.82 1.92 -4.61
CA THR A 71 -16.79 2.98 -4.91
C THR A 71 -16.13 4.37 -4.93
N ALA A 72 -15.24 4.67 -3.97
CA ALA A 72 -14.50 5.93 -3.95
C ALA A 72 -13.68 6.12 -5.24
N TYR A 73 -13.02 5.07 -5.73
CA TYR A 73 -12.28 5.10 -6.98
C TYR A 73 -13.19 5.37 -8.19
N LEU A 74 -14.31 4.66 -8.31
CA LEU A 74 -15.25 4.87 -9.42
C LEU A 74 -15.81 6.29 -9.46
N LEU A 75 -16.16 6.85 -8.30
CA LEU A 75 -16.68 8.22 -8.21
C LEU A 75 -15.58 9.27 -8.42
N ALA A 76 -14.35 9.00 -7.98
CA ALA A 76 -13.21 9.87 -8.27
C ALA A 76 -12.90 9.93 -9.77
N VAL A 77 -13.00 8.80 -10.48
CA VAL A 77 -12.89 8.75 -11.94
C VAL A 77 -13.95 9.62 -12.63
N GLN A 78 -15.15 9.72 -12.05
CA GLN A 78 -16.23 10.58 -12.54
C GLN A 78 -16.06 12.07 -12.17
N GLY A 79 -15.01 12.42 -11.41
CA GLY A 79 -14.66 13.80 -11.06
C GLY A 79 -15.21 14.31 -9.73
N HIS A 80 -15.83 13.44 -8.92
CA HIS A 80 -16.33 13.81 -7.59
C HIS A 80 -15.21 14.34 -6.67
N ARG A 81 -15.54 15.35 -5.86
CA ARG A 81 -14.57 16.01 -4.96
C ARG A 81 -14.15 15.08 -3.81
N PRO A 82 -12.85 15.02 -3.46
CA PRO A 82 -12.35 14.18 -2.37
C PRO A 82 -13.04 14.41 -1.02
N GLU A 83 -13.36 15.66 -0.68
CA GLU A 83 -13.98 16.03 0.59
C GLU A 83 -15.41 15.47 0.69
N TRP A 84 -16.16 15.54 -0.41
CA TRP A 84 -17.51 14.96 -0.49
C TRP A 84 -17.45 13.43 -0.39
N LEU A 85 -16.49 12.80 -1.07
CA LEU A 85 -16.29 11.35 -1.04
C LEU A 85 -15.92 10.85 0.37
N ALA A 86 -15.02 11.55 1.07
CA ALA A 86 -14.61 11.20 2.42
C ALA A 86 -15.80 11.22 3.40
N GLN A 87 -16.66 12.23 3.30
CA GLN A 87 -17.88 12.32 4.10
C GLN A 87 -18.90 11.25 3.70
N HIS A 88 -19.16 11.09 2.41
CA HIS A 88 -20.21 10.21 1.89
C HIS A 88 -19.92 8.72 2.12
N LEU A 89 -18.64 8.32 2.10
CA LEU A 89 -18.22 6.94 2.26
C LEU A 89 -17.63 6.63 3.64
N ASP A 90 -17.63 7.61 4.56
CA ASP A 90 -17.01 7.52 5.88
C ASP A 90 -15.53 7.03 5.81
N LEU A 91 -14.77 7.62 4.89
CA LEU A 91 -13.35 7.29 4.66
C LEU A 91 -12.45 8.43 5.16
N PRO A 92 -11.20 8.12 5.60
CA PRO A 92 -10.22 9.16 5.92
C PRO A 92 -9.93 10.03 4.71
N VAL A 93 -9.89 11.35 4.91
CA VAL A 93 -9.68 12.32 3.81
C VAL A 93 -8.38 12.07 3.05
N ASP A 94 -7.30 11.70 3.75
CA ASP A 94 -6.01 11.40 3.13
C ASP A 94 -6.08 10.17 2.23
N ALA A 95 -6.80 9.12 2.63
CA ALA A 95 -6.99 7.94 1.81
C ALA A 95 -7.75 8.28 0.53
N VAL A 96 -8.82 9.08 0.64
CA VAL A 96 -9.62 9.51 -0.51
C VAL A 96 -8.86 10.43 -1.45
N ARG A 97 -8.04 11.36 -0.93
CA ARG A 97 -7.16 12.19 -1.75
C ARG A 97 -6.21 11.35 -2.60
N ARG A 98 -5.58 10.33 -1.99
CA ARG A 98 -4.70 9.41 -2.72
C ARG A 98 -5.45 8.61 -3.78
N ILE A 99 -6.67 8.17 -3.49
CA ILE A 99 -7.53 7.50 -4.48
C ILE A 99 -7.83 8.45 -5.65
N ALA A 100 -8.15 9.72 -5.37
CA ALA A 100 -8.46 10.70 -6.40
C ALA A 100 -7.24 11.06 -7.27
N GLU A 101 -6.06 11.22 -6.66
CA GLU A 101 -4.80 11.40 -7.38
C GLU A 101 -4.50 10.20 -8.27
N HIS A 102 -4.68 8.98 -7.76
CA HIS A 102 -4.52 7.74 -8.53
C HIS A 102 -5.53 7.65 -9.68
N ALA A 103 -6.78 8.01 -9.45
CA ALA A 103 -7.82 8.05 -10.48
C ALA A 103 -7.52 9.08 -11.58
N ALA A 104 -6.98 10.25 -11.23
CA ALA A 104 -6.58 11.26 -12.21
C ALA A 104 -5.40 10.79 -13.07
N GLN A 105 -4.50 10.00 -12.49
CA GLN A 105 -3.30 9.50 -13.17
C GLN A 105 -3.57 8.23 -14.00
N PHE A 106 -4.41 7.33 -13.51
CA PHE A 106 -4.57 5.97 -14.04
C PHE A 106 -6.02 5.55 -14.31
N GLY A 107 -7.00 6.42 -14.04
CA GLY A 107 -8.39 6.18 -14.40
C GLY A 107 -8.56 5.95 -15.90
N PRO A 108 -9.70 5.39 -16.33
CA PRO A 108 -9.94 4.99 -17.72
C PRO A 108 -9.79 6.13 -18.75
N ALA A 109 -9.86 7.40 -18.31
CA ALA A 109 -9.59 8.55 -19.17
C ALA A 109 -8.09 8.89 -19.30
N GLY A 110 -7.28 8.58 -18.28
CA GLY A 110 -5.86 8.94 -18.15
C GLY A 110 -5.56 10.44 -18.38
N PRO A 111 -4.32 10.92 -18.22
CA PRO A 111 -3.92 12.26 -18.64
C PRO A 111 -3.81 12.43 -20.17
N GLY A 112 -4.61 11.72 -20.98
CA GLY A 112 -4.31 11.50 -22.41
C GLY A 112 -5.46 11.58 -23.41
N THR A 113 -6.64 12.10 -23.06
CA THR A 113 -7.76 12.20 -24.03
C THR A 113 -8.41 13.58 -24.05
N ARG A 114 -7.61 14.62 -24.33
CA ARG A 114 -8.16 15.82 -24.99
C ARG A 114 -7.85 15.69 -26.49
N PRO A 115 -8.86 15.59 -27.37
CA PRO A 115 -8.62 15.66 -28.81
C PRO A 115 -8.01 17.03 -29.14
N PRO A 116 -7.04 17.13 -30.06
CA PRO A 116 -6.71 18.43 -30.65
C PRO A 116 -7.94 18.95 -31.40
N GLU A 117 -8.33 20.19 -31.12
CA GLU A 117 -9.28 20.96 -31.92
C GLU A 117 -8.66 21.36 -33.26
#